data_AF-A0A8H8T067-F1
#
_entry.id   AF-A0A8H8T067-F1
#
_cell.length_a   1.000
_cell.length_b   1.000
_cell.length_c   1.000
_cell.angle_alpha   90.00
_cell.angle_beta   90.00
_cell.angle_gamma   90.00
#
_symmetry.space_group_name_H-M   'P 1'
#
loop_
_entity.id
_entity.type
_entity.pdbx_description
1 polymer ?
#
loop_
_entity_poly.entity_id
_entity_poly.type
_entity_poly.pdbx_seq_one_letter_code
_entity_poly.pdbx_strand_id
1 'polypeptide(L)'
;MPKGPLMDWPYYKDAENNQVFVPMEDGQLPNGSLQSFYDPKNPQCFKGMAWILKERRLAHISKKNTQCTNFKCPKGKTNCCCCCAMVNQPNFKSCDSCLQETACKLGTQVMFLPKYHCKLTLIEQIWGQAKQSYCDYPLSSNPKVLKENALIAMDGVELLLMWKFGA
;
A
#
# COMPACT_ATOMS: atom_id res chain seq x y z
N MET A 1 -10.30 -7.39 -5.90
CA MET A 1 -11.12 -7.01 -7.07
C MET A 1 -12.04 -8.15 -7.45
N PRO A 2 -13.31 -7.89 -7.79
CA PRO A 2 -14.26 -8.90 -8.26
C PRO A 2 -13.89 -9.39 -9.67
N LYS A 3 -14.27 -10.63 -9.99
CA LYS A 3 -14.03 -11.22 -11.32
C LYS A 3 -15.00 -10.67 -12.37
N GLY A 4 -16.28 -10.59 -12.02
CA GLY A 4 -17.33 -10.00 -12.85
C GLY A 4 -17.59 -8.53 -12.53
N PRO A 5 -18.53 -7.91 -13.25
CA PRO A 5 -18.94 -6.55 -12.98
C PRO A 5 -19.48 -6.39 -11.56
N LEU A 6 -19.24 -5.23 -10.96
CA LEU A 6 -19.76 -4.87 -9.64
C LEU A 6 -20.36 -3.47 -9.73
N MET A 7 -21.69 -3.40 -9.59
CA MET A 7 -22.42 -2.15 -9.34
C MET A 7 -22.05 -1.67 -7.93
N ASP A 8 -21.95 -0.35 -7.76
CA ASP A 8 -21.61 0.29 -6.49
C ASP A 8 -20.19 -0.05 -5.99
N TRP A 9 -19.19 0.26 -6.82
CA TRP A 9 -17.80 0.18 -6.40
C TRP A 9 -17.56 0.99 -5.11
N PRO A 10 -16.72 0.52 -4.16
CA PRO A 10 -16.64 1.11 -2.83
C PRO A 10 -16.43 2.62 -2.81
N TYR A 11 -17.19 3.28 -1.94
CA TYR A 11 -17.09 4.71 -1.63
C TYR A 11 -16.46 4.84 -0.24
N TYR A 12 -15.73 5.93 0.00
CA TYR A 12 -15.41 6.34 1.37
C TYR A 12 -16.29 7.51 1.77
N LYS A 13 -16.37 7.74 3.08
CA LYS A 13 -17.02 8.92 3.62
C LYS A 13 -15.98 10.00 3.88
N ASP A 14 -16.22 11.19 3.37
CA ASP A 14 -15.36 12.34 3.69
C ASP A 14 -15.59 12.82 5.15
N ALA A 15 -14.91 13.89 5.54
CA ALA A 15 -15.05 14.48 6.87
C ALA A 15 -16.48 14.99 7.16
N GLU A 16 -17.26 15.25 6.11
CA GLU A 16 -18.66 15.70 6.15
C GLU A 16 -19.64 14.52 6.04
N ASN A 17 -19.13 13.27 6.04
CA ASN A 17 -19.90 12.04 5.95
C ASN A 17 -20.62 11.85 4.60
N ASN A 18 -20.21 12.59 3.55
CA ASN A 18 -20.68 12.39 2.17
C ASN A 18 -20.00 11.18 1.53
N GLN A 19 -20.73 10.44 0.70
CA GLN A 19 -20.14 9.34 -0.09
C GLN A 19 -19.35 9.91 -1.27
N VAL A 20 -18.04 9.70 -1.25
CA VAL A 20 -17.15 10.13 -2.34
C VAL A 20 -16.69 8.91 -3.12
N PHE A 21 -16.91 8.95 -4.44
CA PHE A 21 -16.36 8.00 -5.39
C PHE A 21 -15.01 8.49 -5.87
N VAL A 22 -13.97 7.70 -5.63
CA VAL A 22 -12.66 7.94 -6.26
C VAL A 22 -12.40 6.78 -7.22
N PRO A 23 -12.51 7.02 -8.54
CA PRO A 23 -12.21 6.00 -9.53
C PRO A 23 -10.72 5.67 -9.45
N MET A 24 -10.40 4.40 -9.70
CA MET A 24 -9.02 4.01 -10.02
C MET A 24 -8.58 4.71 -11.30
N GLU A 25 -7.33 5.14 -11.33
CA GLU A 25 -6.71 5.66 -12.55
C GLU A 25 -6.76 4.62 -13.68
N ASP A 26 -6.84 5.11 -14.91
CA ASP A 26 -6.87 4.25 -16.08
C ASP A 26 -5.59 3.43 -16.18
N GLY A 27 -5.74 2.14 -16.52
CA GLY A 27 -4.61 1.31 -16.87
C GLY A 27 -4.06 1.66 -18.24
N GLN A 28 -2.92 1.07 -18.59
CA GLN A 28 -2.39 1.12 -19.96
C GLN A 28 -2.43 -0.27 -20.59
N LEU A 29 -2.91 -0.35 -21.83
CA LEU A 29 -2.85 -1.55 -22.66
C LEU A 29 -1.46 -1.72 -23.30
N PRO A 30 -1.10 -2.93 -23.78
CA PRO A 30 0.20 -3.17 -24.43
C PRO A 30 0.47 -2.32 -25.69
N ASN A 31 -0.57 -1.79 -26.33
CA ASN A 31 -0.48 -0.86 -27.46
C ASN A 31 -0.31 0.62 -27.03
N GLY A 32 -0.19 0.89 -25.73
CA GLY A 32 -0.06 2.23 -25.16
C GLY A 32 -1.38 2.97 -24.90
N SER A 33 -2.53 2.47 -25.37
CA SER A 33 -3.82 3.15 -25.16
C SER A 33 -4.31 2.99 -23.72
N LEU A 34 -5.04 3.99 -23.24
CA LEU A 34 -5.68 3.95 -21.92
C LEU A 34 -6.75 2.85 -21.85
N GLN A 35 -6.86 2.24 -20.67
CA GLN A 35 -7.83 1.22 -20.33
C GLN A 35 -8.62 1.66 -19.11
N SER A 36 -9.85 2.15 -19.34
CA SER A 36 -10.76 2.38 -18.23
C SER A 36 -11.23 1.06 -17.60
N PHE A 37 -11.21 1.03 -16.27
CA PHE A 37 -11.69 -0.11 -15.48
C PHE A 37 -13.19 -0.08 -15.19
N TYR A 38 -13.87 0.99 -15.60
CA TYR A 38 -15.29 1.22 -15.34
C TYR A 38 -16.09 1.22 -16.64
N ASP A 39 -17.37 0.84 -16.56
CA ASP A 39 -18.25 0.81 -17.72
C ASP A 39 -18.41 2.23 -18.31
N PRO A 40 -18.17 2.44 -19.62
CA PRO A 40 -18.38 3.76 -20.24
C PRO A 40 -19.80 4.30 -20.09
N LYS A 41 -20.80 3.42 -19.96
CA LYS A 41 -22.20 3.80 -19.75
C LYS A 41 -22.54 4.03 -18.28
N ASN A 42 -21.80 3.40 -17.38
CA ASN A 42 -21.98 3.54 -15.94
C ASN A 42 -20.61 3.62 -15.24
N PRO A 43 -20.05 4.84 -15.07
CA PRO A 43 -18.74 5.03 -14.46
C PRO A 43 -18.60 4.53 -13.02
N GLN A 44 -19.70 4.27 -12.31
CA GLN A 44 -19.70 3.69 -10.96
C GLN A 44 -19.66 2.15 -10.97
N CYS A 45 -19.85 1.53 -12.14
CA CYS A 45 -19.81 0.09 -12.32
C CYS A 45 -18.40 -0.35 -12.72
N PHE A 46 -17.73 -1.07 -11.83
CA PHE A 46 -16.44 -1.68 -12.15
C PHE A 46 -16.65 -2.87 -13.08
N LYS A 47 -15.92 -2.95 -14.20
CA LYS A 47 -16.10 -3.99 -15.25
C LYS A 47 -15.79 -5.42 -14.78
N GLY A 48 -14.93 -5.57 -13.78
CA GLY A 48 -14.44 -6.87 -13.33
C GLY A 48 -13.14 -7.32 -14.01
N MET A 49 -12.31 -8.08 -13.28
CA MET A 49 -11.02 -8.56 -13.79
C MET A 49 -11.13 -9.41 -15.06
N ALA A 50 -12.19 -10.21 -15.20
CA ALA A 50 -12.37 -11.04 -16.39
C ALA A 50 -12.51 -10.20 -17.66
N TRP A 51 -13.21 -9.07 -17.59
CA TRP A 51 -13.37 -8.16 -18.72
C TRP A 51 -12.06 -7.44 -19.03
N ILE A 52 -11.40 -6.89 -18.02
CA ILE A 52 -10.11 -6.20 -18.14
C ILE A 52 -9.05 -7.12 -18.77
N LEU A 53 -9.02 -8.41 -18.41
CA LEU A 53 -8.13 -9.40 -19.01
C LEU A 53 -8.48 -9.72 -20.47
N LYS A 54 -9.76 -9.70 -20.87
CA LYS A 54 -10.16 -9.89 -22.28
C LYS A 54 -9.65 -8.74 -23.15
N GLU A 55 -9.83 -7.50 -22.71
CA GLU A 55 -9.31 -6.29 -23.38
C GLU A 55 -7.77 -6.37 -23.54
N ARG A 56 -7.08 -7.00 -22.60
CA ARG A 56 -5.63 -7.25 -22.62
C ARG A 56 -5.19 -8.47 -23.45
N ARG A 57 -6.06 -9.04 -24.29
CA ARG A 57 -5.79 -10.25 -25.10
C ARG A 57 -5.51 -11.52 -24.27
N LEU A 58 -5.99 -11.56 -23.02
CA LEU A 58 -5.84 -12.69 -22.09
C LEU A 58 -7.18 -13.37 -21.81
N ALA A 59 -8.04 -13.48 -22.83
CA ALA A 59 -9.36 -14.09 -22.72
C ALA A 59 -9.31 -15.54 -22.21
N HIS A 60 -8.25 -16.30 -22.53
CA HIS A 60 -8.05 -17.66 -22.01
C HIS A 60 -7.87 -17.69 -20.48
N ILE A 61 -7.30 -16.63 -19.89
CA ILE A 61 -7.14 -16.50 -18.44
C ILE A 61 -8.44 -16.03 -17.79
N SER A 62 -9.22 -15.16 -18.45
CA SER A 62 -10.50 -14.67 -17.92
C SER A 62 -11.50 -15.78 -17.54
N LYS A 63 -11.34 -16.96 -18.15
CA LYS A 63 -12.13 -18.17 -17.88
C LYS A 63 -11.67 -18.91 -16.61
N LYS A 64 -10.43 -18.71 -16.15
CA LYS A 64 -9.89 -19.33 -14.93
C LYS A 64 -10.53 -18.77 -13.66
N ASN A 65 -10.28 -19.41 -12.53
CA ASN A 65 -10.77 -18.94 -11.23
C ASN A 65 -10.25 -17.53 -10.92
N THR A 66 -11.04 -16.77 -10.14
CA THR A 66 -10.68 -15.43 -9.66
C THR A 66 -9.31 -15.46 -8.99
N GLN A 67 -9.14 -16.39 -8.05
CA GLN A 67 -7.95 -16.62 -7.25
C GLN A 67 -7.69 -18.11 -7.09
N CYS A 68 -6.45 -18.48 -6.78
CA CYS A 68 -6.11 -19.83 -6.36
C CYS A 68 -6.58 -20.07 -4.91
N THR A 69 -6.75 -21.34 -4.53
CA THR A 69 -7.14 -21.74 -3.18
C THR A 69 -6.20 -21.11 -2.15
N ASN A 70 -6.77 -20.48 -1.11
CA ASN A 70 -6.03 -19.79 -0.04
C ASN A 70 -5.04 -18.72 -0.53
N PHE A 71 -5.27 -18.12 -1.71
CA PHE A 71 -4.34 -17.17 -2.35
C PHE A 71 -2.94 -17.73 -2.62
N LYS A 72 -2.79 -19.06 -2.63
CA LYS A 72 -1.51 -19.73 -2.87
C LYS A 72 -1.38 -20.06 -4.36
N CYS A 73 -0.77 -19.14 -5.10
CA CYS A 73 -0.44 -19.37 -6.51
C CYS A 73 0.80 -20.30 -6.63
N PRO A 74 0.86 -21.24 -7.59
CA PRO A 74 2.05 -22.06 -7.81
C PRO A 74 3.27 -21.18 -8.13
N LYS A 75 4.43 -21.53 -7.54
CA LYS A 75 5.68 -20.78 -7.76
C LYS A 75 6.03 -20.73 -9.25
N GLY A 76 6.44 -19.55 -9.73
CA GLY A 76 6.83 -19.32 -11.13
C GLY A 76 5.67 -19.24 -12.13
N LYS A 77 4.42 -19.47 -11.72
CA LYS A 77 3.25 -19.29 -12.60
C LYS A 77 2.74 -17.85 -12.48
N THR A 78 2.60 -17.18 -13.62
CA THR A 78 2.11 -15.80 -13.72
C THR A 78 0.64 -15.71 -14.17
N ASN A 79 0.03 -16.85 -14.53
CA ASN A 79 -1.31 -16.88 -15.15
C ASN A 79 -2.23 -17.99 -14.59
N CYS A 80 -2.01 -18.46 -13.36
CA CYS A 80 -2.78 -19.56 -12.77
C CYS A 80 -4.23 -19.17 -12.41
N CYS A 81 -4.50 -17.89 -12.15
CA CYS A 81 -5.82 -17.33 -11.86
C CYS A 81 -5.89 -15.87 -12.37
N CYS A 82 -7.09 -15.27 -12.38
CA CYS A 82 -7.28 -13.89 -12.81
C CYS A 82 -6.42 -12.90 -11.98
N CYS A 83 -6.41 -13.03 -10.66
CA CYS A 83 -5.60 -12.18 -9.77
C CYS A 83 -4.11 -12.25 -10.12
N CYS A 84 -3.57 -13.46 -10.30
CA CYS A 84 -2.15 -13.65 -10.62
C CYS A 84 -1.78 -13.01 -11.97
N ALA A 85 -2.62 -13.19 -12.99
CA ALA A 85 -2.38 -12.59 -14.30
C ALA A 85 -2.48 -11.07 -14.30
N MET A 86 -3.41 -10.52 -13.52
CA MET A 86 -3.58 -9.07 -13.33
C MET A 86 -2.35 -8.46 -12.68
N VAL A 87 -1.93 -8.95 -11.50
CA VAL A 87 -0.74 -8.42 -10.80
C VAL A 87 0.53 -8.54 -11.65
N ASN A 88 0.57 -9.52 -12.58
CA ASN A 88 1.72 -9.70 -13.46
C ASN A 88 1.70 -8.88 -14.76
N GLN A 89 0.68 -8.05 -15.02
CA GLN A 89 0.73 -7.17 -16.19
C GLN A 89 1.79 -6.07 -16.00
N PRO A 90 2.44 -5.62 -17.09
CA PRO A 90 3.53 -4.64 -17.00
C PRO A 90 3.15 -3.36 -16.24
N ASN A 91 2.03 -2.74 -16.59
CA ASN A 91 1.56 -1.49 -15.99
C ASN A 91 1.16 -1.61 -14.50
N PHE A 92 0.81 -2.81 -14.02
CA PHE A 92 0.52 -3.02 -12.59
C PHE A 92 1.78 -3.35 -11.78
N LYS A 93 2.84 -3.86 -12.43
CA LYS A 93 4.14 -4.07 -11.78
C LYS A 93 4.95 -2.78 -11.64
N SER A 94 4.78 -1.85 -12.57
CA SER A 94 5.58 -0.63 -12.66
C SER A 94 4.91 0.59 -12.03
N CYS A 95 3.75 0.42 -11.38
CA CYS A 95 3.04 1.54 -10.77
C CYS A 95 3.67 1.90 -9.43
N ASP A 96 4.01 3.17 -9.26
CA ASP A 96 4.46 3.71 -7.99
C ASP A 96 3.31 3.67 -6.98
N SER A 97 3.62 3.49 -5.70
CA SER A 97 2.57 3.59 -4.68
C SER A 97 2.08 5.03 -4.56
N CYS A 98 0.81 5.24 -4.19
CA CYS A 98 0.29 6.59 -3.92
C CYS A 98 1.19 7.39 -2.95
N LEU A 99 1.76 6.71 -1.94
CA LEU A 99 2.70 7.32 -1.00
C LEU A 99 3.98 7.80 -1.69
N GLN A 100 4.52 7.01 -2.61
CA GLN A 100 5.70 7.35 -3.38
C GLN A 100 5.42 8.53 -4.30
N GLU A 101 4.30 8.54 -5.02
CA GLU A 101 3.92 9.68 -5.85
C GLU A 101 3.73 10.96 -5.03
N THR A 102 3.04 10.87 -3.89
CA THR A 102 2.88 12.02 -2.97
C THR A 102 4.22 12.52 -2.46
N ALA A 103 5.11 11.64 -2.03
CA ALA A 103 6.44 12.01 -1.58
C ALA A 103 7.26 12.67 -2.71
N CYS A 104 7.24 12.11 -3.91
CA CYS A 104 7.90 12.70 -5.08
C CYS A 104 7.36 14.10 -5.41
N LYS A 105 6.04 14.31 -5.33
CA LYS A 105 5.41 15.64 -5.51
C LYS A 105 5.88 16.66 -4.47
N LEU A 106 6.25 16.20 -3.28
CA LEU A 106 6.82 17.02 -2.20
C LEU A 106 8.35 17.17 -2.30
N GLY A 107 9.00 16.60 -3.31
CA GLY A 107 10.46 16.61 -3.46
C GLY A 107 11.20 15.63 -2.53
N THR A 108 10.49 14.67 -1.94
CA THR A 108 11.04 13.69 -1.00
C THR A 108 11.22 12.33 -1.66
N GLN A 109 12.37 11.69 -1.43
CA GLN A 109 12.63 10.33 -1.89
C GLN A 109 12.04 9.30 -0.91
N VAL A 110 11.42 8.25 -1.45
CA VAL A 110 10.94 7.10 -0.65
C VAL A 110 11.98 5.99 -0.66
N MET A 111 12.36 5.53 0.53
CA MET A 111 13.22 4.36 0.72
C MET A 111 12.40 3.18 1.21
N PHE A 112 12.40 2.09 0.45
CA PHE A 112 11.74 0.83 0.86
C PHE A 112 12.69 -0.02 1.69
N LEU A 113 12.29 -0.35 2.91
CA LEU A 113 13.02 -1.26 3.78
C LEU A 113 12.53 -2.71 3.61
N PRO A 114 13.42 -3.71 3.67
CA PRO A 114 13.03 -5.11 3.67
C PRO A 114 12.04 -5.44 4.78
N LYS A 115 11.03 -6.26 4.44
CA LYS A 115 10.00 -6.68 5.40
C LYS A 115 10.62 -7.46 6.57
N TYR A 116 10.23 -7.13 7.80
CA TYR A 116 10.73 -7.73 9.04
C TYR A 116 12.20 -7.39 9.39
N HIS A 117 12.74 -6.32 8.81
CA HIS A 117 14.06 -5.80 9.15
C HIS A 117 13.97 -4.43 9.83
N CYS A 118 13.13 -4.30 10.86
CA CYS A 118 12.95 -3.05 11.62
C CYS A 118 14.26 -2.50 12.22
N LYS A 119 15.25 -3.38 12.48
CA LYS A 119 16.61 -3.01 12.88
C LYS A 119 17.35 -2.07 11.91
N LEU A 120 16.90 -1.98 10.66
CA LEU A 120 17.46 -1.10 9.64
C LEU A 120 16.85 0.31 9.69
N THR A 121 15.78 0.53 10.45
CA THR A 121 15.16 1.85 10.57
C THR A 121 15.79 2.60 11.73
N LEU A 122 16.36 3.78 11.46
CA LEU A 122 16.95 4.67 12.47
C LEU A 122 15.99 4.92 13.65
N ILE A 123 14.70 5.05 13.37
CA ILE A 123 13.67 5.32 14.36
C ILE A 123 13.63 4.24 15.46
N GLU A 124 13.83 2.96 15.12
CA GLU A 124 13.79 1.86 16.10
C GLU A 124 14.97 1.91 17.07
N GLN A 125 16.14 2.37 16.60
CA GLN A 125 17.31 2.57 17.46
C GLN A 125 17.06 3.73 18.44
N ILE A 126 16.49 4.83 17.94
CA ILE A 126 16.11 5.99 18.78
C ILE A 126 15.07 5.56 19.83
N TRP A 127 14.03 4.83 19.44
CA TRP A 127 13.03 4.30 20.37
C TRP A 127 13.63 3.35 21.39
N GLY A 128 14.58 2.50 21.00
CA GLY A 128 15.29 1.61 21.91
C GLY A 128 16.01 2.38 23.02
N GLN A 129 16.80 3.40 22.64
CA GLN A 129 17.52 4.25 23.59
C GLN A 129 16.58 5.06 24.48
N ALA A 130 15.56 5.69 23.90
CA ALA A 130 14.58 6.47 24.64
C ALA A 130 13.83 5.59 25.64
N LYS A 131 13.43 4.37 25.26
CA LYS A 131 12.77 3.42 26.17
C LYS A 131 13.69 2.97 27.29
N GLN A 132 14.98 2.78 27.03
CA GLN A 132 15.95 2.44 28.06
C GLN A 132 16.02 3.54 29.12
N SER A 133 16.18 4.81 28.71
CA SER A 133 16.15 5.94 29.65
C SER A 133 14.80 6.10 30.33
N TYR A 134 13.69 5.85 29.62
CA TYR A 134 12.35 5.88 30.17
C TYR A 134 12.17 4.90 31.35
N CYS A 135 12.84 3.75 31.33
CA CYS A 135 12.78 2.78 32.42
C CYS A 135 13.37 3.28 33.74
N ASP A 136 14.20 4.34 33.71
CA ASP A 136 14.78 4.94 34.91
C ASP A 136 13.79 5.89 35.62
N TYR A 137 12.69 6.28 34.96
CA TYR A 137 11.69 7.16 35.55
C TYR A 137 10.76 6.39 36.51
N PRO A 138 10.23 7.07 37.55
CA PRO A 138 9.26 6.45 38.45
C PRO A 138 8.03 5.92 37.72
N LEU A 139 7.55 4.75 38.15
CA LEU A 139 6.29 4.18 37.67
C LEU A 139 5.14 5.15 37.97
N SER A 140 4.31 5.37 36.97
CA SER A 140 3.12 6.21 37.08
C SER A 140 1.94 5.55 36.37
N SER A 141 0.74 5.75 36.88
CA SER A 141 -0.50 5.40 36.20
C SER A 141 -1.16 6.61 35.52
N ASN A 142 -0.60 7.81 35.70
CA ASN A 142 -1.15 9.05 35.15
C ASN A 142 -0.67 9.26 33.70
N PRO A 143 -1.57 9.26 32.70
CA PRO A 143 -1.19 9.43 31.30
C PRO A 143 -0.42 10.72 30.99
N LYS A 144 -0.66 11.80 31.75
CA LYS A 144 0.08 13.07 31.57
C LYS A 144 1.55 12.90 31.94
N VAL A 145 1.81 12.29 33.09
CA VAL A 145 3.17 12.01 33.57
C VAL A 145 3.88 11.01 32.63
N LEU A 146 3.17 9.98 32.16
CA LEU A 146 3.71 9.03 31.18
C LEU A 146 4.13 9.73 29.89
N LYS A 147 3.29 10.66 29.38
CA LYS A 147 3.60 11.44 28.18
C LYS A 147 4.80 12.37 28.40
N GLU A 148 4.84 13.08 29.53
CA GLU A 148 5.95 13.98 29.87
C GLU A 148 7.27 13.21 29.96
N ASN A 149 7.30 12.10 30.70
CA ASN A 149 8.49 11.25 30.81
C ASN A 149 8.94 10.70 29.45
N ALA A 150 7.99 10.33 28.58
CA ALA A 150 8.32 9.85 27.24
C ALA A 150 8.93 10.96 26.36
N LEU A 151 8.41 12.19 26.44
CA LEU A 151 8.97 13.34 25.72
C LEU A 151 10.39 13.65 26.20
N ILE A 152 10.61 13.73 27.52
CA ILE A 152 11.94 13.98 28.10
C ILE A 152 12.93 12.89 27.69
N ALA A 153 12.52 11.61 27.74
CA ALA A 153 13.38 10.50 27.34
C ALA A 153 13.72 10.51 25.84
N MET A 154 12.81 10.97 24.97
CA MET A 154 13.08 11.12 23.54
C MET A 154 14.03 12.30 23.26
N ASP A 155 13.82 13.44 23.93
CA ASP A 155 14.69 14.62 23.80
C ASP A 155 16.11 14.38 24.34
N GLY A 156 16.27 13.41 25.25
CA GLY A 156 17.56 13.01 25.80
C GLY A 156 18.39 12.09 24.90
N VAL A 157 17.89 11.65 23.73
CA VAL A 157 18.67 10.79 22.82
C VAL A 157 19.76 11.61 22.13
N GLU A 158 21.03 11.22 22.30
CA GLU A 158 22.15 11.96 21.73
C GLU A 158 22.13 11.98 20.19
N LEU A 159 22.38 13.15 19.60
CA LEU A 159 22.48 13.32 18.15
C LEU A 159 23.59 12.45 17.52
N LEU A 160 24.66 12.17 18.27
CA LEU A 160 25.75 11.31 17.82
C LEU A 160 25.29 9.87 17.53
N LEU A 161 24.35 9.35 18.34
CA LEU A 161 23.72 8.05 18.08
C LEU A 161 22.92 8.10 16.77
N MET A 162 22.20 9.20 16.51
CA MET A 162 21.44 9.35 15.27
C MET A 162 22.35 9.33 14.04
N TRP A 163 23.50 10.01 14.10
CA TRP A 163 24.46 10.05 13.00
C TRP A 163 25.15 8.71 12.76
N LYS A 164 25.47 7.98 13.83
CA LYS A 164 26.09 6.65 13.75
C LYS A 164 25.20 5.61 13.05
N PHE A 165 23.89 5.73 13.20
CA PHE A 165 22.93 4.77 12.62
C PHE A 165 22.24 5.27 11.34
N GLY A 166 22.41 6.56 11.01
CA GLY A 166 21.82 7.18 9.81
C GLY A 166 22.75 7.28 8.60
N ALA A 167 24.05 7.03 8.78
CA ALA A 167 25.05 6.95 7.70
C ALA A 167 25.14 5.51 7.14
#